data_AF-A0AAD8BZX7-F1
#
_entry.id   AF-A0AAD8BZX7-F1
#
_cell.length_a   1.000
_cell.length_b   1.000
_cell.length_c   1.000
_cell.angle_alpha   90.00
_cell.angle_beta   90.00
_cell.angle_gamma   90.00
#
_symmetry.space_group_name_H-M   'P 1'
#
loop_
_entity.id
_entity.type
_entity.pdbx_description
1 polymer ?
#
loop_
_entity_poly.entity_id
_entity_poly.type
_entity_poly.pdbx_seq_one_letter_code
_entity_poly.pdbx_strand_id
1 'polypeptide(L)' 'ISGKFRTASGKPGEKIVSVARDERATLIITGTRGLGKFRRTILGSVSDYIVHHSNVPVLVCRWKSSEDTKS' A
#
# COMPACT_ATOMS: atom_id res chain seq x y z
N ILE A 1 -5.99 -0.05 19.79
CA ILE A 1 -6.69 -0.05 18.47
C ILE A 1 -7.29 -1.43 18.29
N SER A 2 -8.61 -1.52 18.07
CA SER A 2 -9.29 -2.78 17.73
C SER A 2 -9.44 -2.87 16.21
N GLY A 3 -9.33 -4.07 15.66
CA GLY A 3 -9.40 -4.29 14.22
C GLY A 3 -9.55 -5.77 13.88
N LYS A 4 -9.79 -6.06 12.61
CA LYS A 4 -9.94 -7.41 12.10
C LYS A 4 -8.76 -7.76 11.20
N PHE A 5 -8.16 -8.92 11.43
CA PHE A 5 -7.16 -9.47 10.54
C PHE A 5 -7.81 -10.32 9.45
N ARG A 6 -7.27 -10.24 8.22
CA ARG A 6 -7.68 -11.06 7.08
C ARG A 6 -6.47 -11.61 6.38
N THR A 7 -6.53 -12.90 6.06
CA THR A 7 -5.60 -13.55 5.14
C THR A 7 -6.32 -13.80 3.82
N ALA A 8 -5.58 -13.68 2.71
CA ALA A 8 -6.07 -13.98 1.38
C ALA A 8 -4.94 -14.60 0.56
N SER A 9 -5.28 -15.51 -0.34
CA SER A 9 -4.33 -16.14 -1.29
C SER A 9 -4.50 -15.55 -2.69
N GLY A 10 -3.42 -15.57 -3.48
CA GLY A 10 -3.38 -15.02 -4.84
C GLY A 10 -2.56 -13.73 -4.96
N LYS A 11 -2.84 -12.94 -6.00
CA LYS A 11 -2.09 -11.71 -6.27
C LYS A 11 -2.44 -10.62 -5.25
N PRO A 12 -1.47 -10.05 -4.51
CA PRO A 12 -1.77 -9.14 -3.40
C PRO A 12 -2.59 -7.91 -3.79
N GLY A 13 -2.24 -7.23 -4.88
CA GLY A 13 -2.96 -6.03 -5.33
C GLY A 13 -4.43 -6.30 -5.65
N GLU A 14 -4.71 -7.35 -6.43
CA GLU A 14 -6.06 -7.79 -6.78
C GLU A 14 -6.87 -8.16 -5.52
N LYS A 15 -6.26 -8.86 -4.55
CA LYS A 15 -6.93 -9.24 -3.31
C LYS A 15 -7.22 -8.05 -2.40
N ILE A 16 -6.32 -7.09 -2.30
CA ILE A 16 -6.55 -5.88 -1.48
C ILE A 16 -7.71 -5.06 -2.06
N VAL A 17 -7.75 -4.85 -3.38
CA VAL A 17 -8.83 -4.10 -4.04
C VAL A 17 -10.18 -4.82 -3.88
N SER A 18 -10.21 -6.14 -4.09
CA SER A 18 -11.46 -6.90 -3.93
C SER A 18 -11.96 -6.90 -2.48
N VAL A 19 -11.10 -7.09 -1.49
CA VAL A 19 -11.49 -7.01 -0.07
C VAL A 19 -11.99 -5.62 0.30
N ALA A 20 -11.31 -4.55 -0.16
CA ALA A 20 -11.75 -3.18 0.09
C ALA A 20 -13.17 -2.93 -0.45
N ARG A 21 -13.47 -3.44 -1.64
CA ARG A 21 -14.82 -3.39 -2.23
C ARG A 21 -15.83 -4.20 -1.42
N ASP A 22 -15.51 -5.44 -1.09
CA ASP A 22 -16.42 -6.36 -0.41
C ASP A 22 -16.75 -5.88 1.02
N GLU A 23 -15.80 -5.23 1.70
CA GLU A 23 -16.00 -4.60 3.01
C GLU A 23 -16.56 -3.18 2.95
N ARG A 24 -16.78 -2.62 1.75
CA ARG A 24 -17.18 -1.22 1.55
C ARG A 24 -16.25 -0.25 2.29
N ALA A 25 -14.94 -0.51 2.22
CA ALA A 25 -13.93 0.38 2.78
C ALA A 25 -14.09 1.79 2.21
N THR A 26 -13.73 2.80 2.98
CA THR A 26 -13.76 4.22 2.54
C THR A 26 -12.37 4.75 2.18
N LEU A 27 -11.32 4.04 2.57
CA LEU A 27 -9.92 4.39 2.35
C LEU A 27 -9.07 3.12 2.42
N ILE A 28 -8.11 2.98 1.51
CA ILE A 28 -7.03 2.00 1.63
C ILE A 28 -5.77 2.71 2.10
N ILE A 29 -5.15 2.20 3.18
CA ILE A 29 -3.84 2.68 3.64
C ILE A 29 -2.81 1.58 3.36
N THR A 30 -1.76 1.93 2.64
CA THR A 30 -0.67 1.01 2.31
C THR A 30 0.68 1.64 2.56
N GLY A 31 1.68 0.82 2.87
CA GLY A 31 3.07 1.27 2.92
C GLY A 31 3.72 1.26 1.54
N THR A 32 4.88 1.90 1.45
CA THR A 32 5.86 1.65 0.38
C THR A 32 7.03 0.86 0.94
N ARG A 33 7.67 -0.01 0.14
CA ARG A 33 8.91 -0.66 0.56
C ARG A 33 9.97 0.44 0.80
N GLY A 34 10.45 0.56 2.03
CA GLY A 34 11.59 1.43 2.37
C GLY A 34 12.88 0.74 1.92
N LEU A 35 13.50 1.22 0.84
CA LEU A 35 14.72 0.62 0.32
C LEU A 35 15.70 1.71 -0.04
N GLY A 36 16.68 1.97 0.84
CA GLY A 36 17.81 2.87 0.63
C GLY A 36 18.67 2.62 -0.62
N LYS A 37 18.31 1.67 -1.51
CA LYS A 37 18.97 1.39 -2.80
C LYS A 37 18.08 1.53 -4.04
N PHE A 38 16.74 1.59 -3.90
CA PHE A 38 15.80 1.76 -5.03
C PHE A 38 15.20 3.17 -5.06
N ARG A 39 16.04 4.20 -4.86
CA ARG A 39 15.65 5.62 -4.83
C ARG A 39 14.87 6.11 -6.06
N ARG A 40 14.86 5.35 -7.17
CA ARG A 40 14.16 5.69 -8.42
C ARG A 40 12.72 5.20 -8.52
N THR A 41 12.28 4.26 -7.68
CA THR A 41 10.88 3.77 -7.70
C THR A 41 10.20 4.14 -6.39
N ILE A 42 9.44 5.24 -6.42
CA ILE A 42 8.71 5.76 -5.25
C ILE A 42 7.59 4.79 -4.83
N LEU A 43 7.08 3.99 -5.76
CA LEU A 43 5.95 3.08 -5.55
C LEU A 43 6.37 1.63 -5.81
N GLY A 44 6.02 0.71 -4.90
CA GLY A 44 6.22 -0.73 -5.08
C GLY A 44 5.10 -1.34 -5.91
N SER A 45 5.35 -2.48 -6.56
CA SER A 45 4.39 -3.12 -7.49
C SER A 45 2.99 -3.35 -6.91
N VAL A 46 2.87 -3.66 -5.61
CA VAL A 46 1.57 -3.85 -4.96
C VAL A 46 0.86 -2.51 -4.76
N SER A 47 1.54 -1.51 -4.21
CA SER A 47 0.96 -0.18 -3.98
C SER A 47 0.64 0.52 -5.30
N ASP A 48 1.44 0.30 -6.34
CA ASP A 48 1.19 0.76 -7.71
C ASP A 48 -0.08 0.16 -8.29
N TYR A 49 -0.23 -1.16 -8.18
CA TYR A 49 -1.45 -1.84 -8.59
C TYR A 49 -2.68 -1.27 -7.87
N ILE A 50 -2.63 -1.12 -6.54
CA ILE A 50 -3.75 -0.64 -5.74
C ILE A 50 -4.15 0.79 -6.15
N VAL A 51 -3.18 1.70 -6.32
CA VAL A 51 -3.44 3.09 -6.71
C VAL A 51 -4.19 3.16 -8.04
N HIS A 52 -3.85 2.31 -9.01
CA HIS A 52 -4.47 2.34 -10.33
C HIS A 52 -5.81 1.60 -10.42
N HIS A 53 -6.14 0.70 -9.48
CA HIS A 53 -7.31 -0.19 -9.60
C HIS A 53 -8.32 -0.04 -8.44
N SER A 54 -8.01 0.74 -7.41
CA SER A 54 -8.91 0.97 -6.28
C SER A 54 -10.12 1.80 -6.69
N ASN A 55 -11.30 1.41 -6.20
CA ASN A 55 -12.53 2.19 -6.31
C ASN A 55 -12.68 3.25 -5.20
N VAL A 56 -11.73 3.31 -4.27
CA VAL A 56 -11.72 4.22 -3.11
C VAL A 56 -10.37 4.94 -3.03
N PRO A 57 -10.29 6.09 -2.35
CA PRO A 57 -9.02 6.78 -2.13
C PRO A 57 -7.95 5.85 -1.55
N VAL A 58 -6.69 6.08 -1.93
CA VAL A 58 -5.53 5.31 -1.48
C VAL A 58 -4.50 6.26 -0.84
N LEU A 59 -4.21 6.04 0.43
CA LEU A 59 -3.12 6.71 1.15
C LEU A 59 -1.88 5.83 1.14
N VAL A 60 -0.84 6.33 0.49
CA VAL A 60 0.47 5.66 0.41
C VAL A 60 1.43 6.28 1.44
N CYS A 61 1.68 5.54 2.51
CA CYS A 61 2.55 5.96 3.60
C CYS A 61 4.02 5.65 3.28
N ARG A 62 4.83 6.70 3.14
CA ARG A 62 6.29 6.60 3.00
C ARG A 62 6.94 6.69 4.38
N TRP A 63 7.74 5.70 4.74
CA TRP A 63 8.62 5.79 5.90
C TRP A 63 9.93 6.45 5.48
N LYS A 64 10.30 7.55 6.14
CA LYS A 64 11.64 8.12 5.99
C LYS A 64 12.58 7.42 6.97
N SER A 65 13.63 6.79 6.44
CA SER A 65 14.79 6.41 7.27
C SER A 65 15.56 7.68 7.64
N SER A 66 16.22 7.70 8.80
CA SER A 66 17.04 8.82 9.29
C SER A 66 18.17 9.23 8.33
N GLU A 67 18.50 8.38 7.36
CA GLU A 67 19.50 8.62 6.30
C GLU A 67 19.01 9.54 5.17
N ASP A 68 17.70 9.69 4.96
CA ASP A 68 17.14 10.54 3.89
C ASP A 68 17.13 12.04 4.22
N THR A 69 17.59 12.43 5.42
CA THR A 69 17.62 13.84 5.88
C THR A 69 18.97 14.52 5.63
N LYS A 70 19.97 13.78 5.13
CA LYS A 70 21.34 14.29 4.89
C LYS A 70 21.65 14.63 3.42
N SER A 71 20.64 14.66 2.54
CA SER A 71 20.82 14.95 1.11
C SER A 71 20.01 16.13 0.66
#